data_AF-T0YWC0-F1
#
_entry.id   AF-T0YWC0-F1
#
_cell.length_a   1.000
_cell.length_b   1.000
_cell.length_c   1.000
_cell.angle_alpha   90.00
_cell.angle_beta   90.00
_cell.angle_gamma   90.00
#
_symmetry.space_group_name_H-M   'P 1'
#
loop_
_entity.id
_entity.type
_entity.pdbx_description
1 polymer ?
#
loop_
_entity_poly.entity_id
_entity_poly.type
_entity_poly.pdbx_seq_one_letter_code
_entity_poly.pdbx_strand_id
1 'polypeptide(L)'
;NTLFHRVVANFIIQGGGHEATPPYALKPTGPPVVNESGNGLENRAGAVGLARGPNPDSGTAQFYVNLVDNPELDPLPTRWGYTVFGKVIRGMNVVERIGMVPTGAFGPFKSYAPLKPVVIKSIQLITPAKPHAASAAGPAPGKTAPPASAAKKPAAATPAARAGGEASATKTSASKPESPASGGTPPPKS
;
A
#
# COMPACT_ATOMS: atom_id res chain seq x y z
N ASN A 1 11.93 -16.30 2.65
CA ASN A 1 10.83 -15.86 3.55
C ASN A 1 10.30 -14.52 3.07
N THR A 2 9.05 -14.16 3.38
CA THR A 2 8.48 -12.85 3.02
C THR A 2 8.33 -11.95 4.25
N LEU A 3 8.02 -10.67 4.03
CA LEU A 3 7.75 -9.69 5.10
C LEU A 3 6.51 -8.84 4.82
N PHE A 4 6.03 -8.14 5.85
CA PHE A 4 5.10 -7.02 5.70
C PHE A 4 5.90 -5.78 5.28
N HIS A 5 5.80 -5.41 4.00
CA HIS A 5 6.59 -4.32 3.41
C HIS A 5 5.87 -2.97 3.44
N ARG A 6 4.57 -2.97 3.78
CA ARG A 6 3.78 -1.76 3.91
C ARG A 6 2.84 -1.89 5.10
N VAL A 7 2.93 -0.94 6.02
CA VAL A 7 2.10 -0.84 7.22
C VAL A 7 1.58 0.59 7.29
N VAL A 8 0.27 0.77 7.25
CA VAL A 8 -0.38 2.07 7.36
C VAL A 8 -1.31 2.01 8.55
N ALA A 9 -0.97 2.74 9.60
CA ALA A 9 -1.76 2.79 10.83
C ALA A 9 -3.22 3.19 10.52
N ASN A 10 -4.17 2.56 11.21
CA ASN A 10 -5.61 2.74 10.99
C ASN A 10 -6.07 2.47 9.56
N PHE A 11 -5.38 1.58 8.83
CA PHE A 11 -5.78 1.18 7.49
C PHE A 11 -5.52 -0.30 7.25
N ILE A 12 -4.30 -0.66 6.86
CA ILE A 12 -3.93 -2.04 6.50
C ILE A 12 -2.48 -2.37 6.88
N ILE A 13 -2.18 -3.67 6.96
CA ILE A 13 -0.82 -4.22 6.82
C ILE A 13 -0.75 -5.09 5.57
N GLN A 14 0.27 -4.92 4.74
CA GLN A 14 0.40 -5.56 3.43
C GLN A 14 1.74 -6.31 3.31
N GLY A 15 1.68 -7.54 2.80
CA GLY A 15 2.81 -8.47 2.73
C GLY A 15 2.73 -9.43 1.54
N GLY A 16 3.55 -10.48 1.57
CA GLY A 16 3.48 -11.60 0.62
C GLY A 16 4.26 -11.44 -0.69
N GLY A 17 4.71 -10.23 -1.05
CA GLY A 17 5.35 -9.96 -2.35
C GLY A 17 6.87 -9.91 -2.37
N HIS A 18 7.52 -9.54 -1.26
CA HIS A 18 8.96 -9.25 -1.23
C HIS A 18 9.71 -10.24 -0.35
N GLU A 19 10.93 -10.61 -0.75
CA GLU A 19 11.86 -11.35 0.09
C GLU A 19 12.14 -10.59 1.40
N ALA A 20 12.39 -11.34 2.47
CA ALA A 20 12.64 -10.79 3.79
C ALA A 20 14.10 -10.31 4.00
N THR A 21 14.98 -10.59 3.05
CA THR A 21 16.40 -10.23 3.08
C THR A 21 16.70 -9.16 2.04
N PRO A 22 17.67 -8.26 2.29
CA PRO A 22 18.16 -7.35 1.27
C PRO A 22 18.52 -8.10 -0.04
N PRO A 23 18.20 -7.55 -1.22
CA PRO A 23 17.67 -6.20 -1.46
C PRO A 23 16.14 -6.08 -1.35
N TYR A 24 15.46 -7.04 -0.70
CA TYR A 24 14.00 -7.12 -0.60
C TYR A 24 13.32 -7.21 -1.96
N ALA A 25 13.91 -8.00 -2.86
CA ALA A 25 13.40 -8.18 -4.22
C ALA A 25 11.98 -8.77 -4.22
N LEU A 26 11.21 -8.45 -5.27
CA LEU A 26 9.95 -9.12 -5.53
C LEU A 26 10.18 -10.61 -5.76
N LYS A 27 9.38 -11.44 -5.12
CA LYS A 27 9.37 -12.87 -5.37
C LYS A 27 8.63 -13.16 -6.67
N PRO A 28 9.07 -14.16 -7.46
CA PRO A 28 8.27 -14.67 -8.57
C PRO A 28 6.89 -15.11 -8.07
N THR A 29 5.85 -14.78 -8.84
CA THR A 29 4.47 -15.14 -8.53
C THR A 29 3.85 -15.94 -9.68
N GLY A 30 2.71 -16.58 -9.42
CA GLY A 30 1.86 -17.11 -10.48
C GLY A 30 1.21 -16.00 -11.32
N PRO A 31 0.40 -16.39 -12.33
CA PRO A 31 -0.35 -15.44 -13.13
C PRO A 31 -1.31 -14.62 -12.25
N PRO A 32 -1.71 -13.41 -12.71
CA PRO A 32 -2.76 -12.66 -12.04
C PRO A 32 -4.08 -13.42 -11.97
N VAL A 33 -4.88 -13.13 -10.94
CA VAL A 33 -6.21 -13.71 -10.75
C VAL A 33 -7.30 -12.67 -11.00
N VAL A 34 -8.49 -13.15 -11.39
CA VAL A 34 -9.67 -12.32 -11.59
C VAL A 34 -10.10 -11.68 -10.26
N ASN A 35 -10.59 -10.45 -10.35
CA ASN A 35 -11.13 -9.74 -9.21
C ASN A 35 -12.50 -10.29 -8.80
N GLU A 36 -12.55 -10.99 -7.68
CA GLU A 36 -13.78 -11.52 -7.07
C GLU A 36 -14.37 -10.59 -5.99
N SER A 37 -14.06 -9.28 -5.99
CA SER A 37 -14.59 -8.33 -4.98
C SER A 37 -16.12 -8.27 -4.95
N GLY A 38 -16.81 -8.67 -6.02
CA GLY A 38 -18.28 -8.78 -6.07
C GLY A 38 -18.88 -9.98 -5.30
N ASN A 39 -18.07 -10.74 -4.56
CA ASN A 39 -18.50 -11.94 -3.82
C ASN A 39 -19.35 -11.64 -2.56
N GLY A 40 -19.57 -10.36 -2.21
CA GLY A 40 -20.36 -9.95 -1.06
C GLY A 40 -19.59 -9.91 0.27
N LEU A 41 -18.28 -10.17 0.26
CA LEU A 41 -17.42 -10.01 1.43
C LEU A 41 -16.90 -8.57 1.54
N GLU A 42 -17.00 -8.00 2.73
CA GLU A 42 -16.64 -6.61 3.03
C GLU A 42 -15.23 -6.50 3.65
N ASN A 43 -14.55 -5.39 3.39
CA ASN A 43 -13.25 -5.02 3.93
C ASN A 43 -13.34 -4.52 5.37
N ARG A 44 -13.91 -5.34 6.25
CA ARG A 44 -14.04 -5.09 7.69
C ARG A 44 -12.72 -5.32 8.42
N ALA A 45 -12.60 -4.79 9.64
CA ALA A 45 -11.47 -5.06 10.52
C ALA A 45 -11.20 -6.57 10.64
N GLY A 46 -9.94 -6.97 10.45
CA GLY A 46 -9.51 -8.37 10.44
C GLY A 46 -9.78 -9.14 9.14
N ALA A 47 -10.48 -8.56 8.15
CA ALA A 47 -10.61 -9.17 6.84
C ALA A 47 -9.25 -9.21 6.10
N VAL A 48 -9.02 -10.29 5.36
CA VAL A 48 -7.81 -10.53 4.55
C VAL A 48 -8.20 -10.39 3.09
N GLY A 49 -7.53 -9.48 2.38
CA GLY A 49 -7.81 -9.17 0.98
C GLY A 49 -6.60 -9.26 0.07
N LEU A 50 -6.86 -9.37 -1.23
CA LEU A 50 -5.85 -9.48 -2.28
C LEU A 50 -5.42 -8.08 -2.74
N ALA A 51 -4.12 -7.78 -2.63
CA ALA A 51 -3.57 -6.54 -3.16
C ALA A 51 -3.43 -6.63 -4.69
N ARG A 52 -3.71 -5.51 -5.37
CA ARG A 52 -3.64 -5.38 -6.83
C ARG A 52 -3.13 -4.00 -7.25
N GLY A 53 -2.72 -3.91 -8.50
CA GLY A 53 -2.44 -2.65 -9.18
C GLY A 53 -3.72 -2.00 -9.72
N PRO A 54 -3.57 -1.04 -10.65
CA PRO A 54 -4.70 -0.31 -11.22
C PRO A 54 -5.68 -1.19 -12.01
N ASN A 55 -5.16 -2.20 -12.71
CA ASN A 55 -5.99 -3.20 -13.37
C ASN A 55 -6.70 -4.07 -12.29
N PRO A 56 -8.03 -4.20 -12.31
CA PRO A 56 -8.78 -5.04 -11.37
C PRO A 56 -8.24 -6.47 -11.26
N ASP A 57 -7.88 -7.10 -12.38
CA ASP A 57 -7.47 -8.50 -12.47
C ASP A 57 -5.95 -8.68 -12.40
N SER A 58 -5.28 -7.82 -11.63
CA SER A 58 -3.81 -7.80 -11.57
C SER A 58 -3.22 -8.37 -10.28
N GLY A 59 -4.05 -8.89 -9.38
CA GLY A 59 -3.60 -9.42 -8.09
C GLY A 59 -2.89 -10.76 -8.27
N THR A 60 -1.77 -10.97 -7.58
CA THR A 60 -0.99 -12.22 -7.65
C THR A 60 -0.82 -12.85 -6.27
N ALA A 61 0.26 -12.55 -5.55
CA ALA A 61 0.61 -13.15 -4.26
C ALA A 61 0.57 -12.18 -3.08
N GLN A 62 0.41 -10.88 -3.34
CA GLN A 62 0.38 -9.87 -2.28
C GLN A 62 -0.99 -9.82 -1.63
N PHE A 63 -1.02 -9.81 -0.30
CA PHE A 63 -2.25 -9.70 0.48
C PHE A 63 -2.12 -8.58 1.50
N TYR A 64 -3.26 -8.15 2.02
CA TYR A 64 -3.34 -7.23 3.14
C TYR A 64 -4.32 -7.74 4.21
N VAL A 65 -4.15 -7.25 5.43
CA VAL A 65 -5.09 -7.42 6.53
C VAL A 65 -5.61 -6.05 6.93
N ASN A 66 -6.91 -5.90 7.00
CA ASN A 66 -7.58 -4.67 7.44
C ASN A 66 -7.40 -4.49 8.96
N LEU A 67 -6.88 -3.32 9.37
CA LEU A 67 -6.76 -2.94 10.79
C LEU A 67 -8.05 -2.31 11.32
N VAL A 68 -8.84 -1.70 10.43
CA VAL A 68 -10.13 -1.06 10.69
C VAL A 68 -11.09 -1.41 9.56
N ASP A 69 -12.35 -0.99 9.67
CA ASP A 69 -13.32 -1.09 8.57
C ASP A 69 -12.93 -0.11 7.44
N ASN A 70 -12.75 -0.63 6.23
CA ASN A 70 -12.29 0.12 5.06
C ASN A 70 -13.30 0.02 3.89
N PRO A 71 -14.50 0.62 4.00
CA PRO A 71 -15.54 0.54 2.96
C PRO A 71 -15.12 1.16 1.62
N GLU A 72 -14.09 2.02 1.63
CA GLU A 72 -13.47 2.56 0.41
C GLU A 72 -12.79 1.47 -0.45
N LEU A 73 -12.51 0.29 0.11
CA LEU A 73 -11.95 -0.85 -0.61
C LEU A 73 -13.02 -1.81 -1.16
N ASP A 74 -14.26 -1.72 -0.67
CA ASP A 74 -15.39 -2.56 -1.14
C ASP A 74 -15.84 -2.15 -2.54
N PRO A 75 -16.34 -3.05 -3.39
CA PRO A 75 -16.81 -2.67 -4.72
C PRO A 75 -18.04 -1.75 -4.64
N LEU A 76 -18.19 -0.87 -5.63
CA LEU A 76 -19.40 -0.08 -5.85
C LEU A 76 -19.88 -0.31 -7.30
N PRO A 77 -21.13 0.04 -7.63
CA PRO A 77 -21.58 0.02 -9.01
C PRO A 77 -20.68 0.82 -9.95
N THR A 78 -19.91 1.78 -9.46
CA THR A 78 -19.03 2.65 -10.26
C THR A 78 -17.55 2.30 -10.22
N ARG A 79 -17.12 1.34 -9.38
CA ARG A 79 -15.71 0.98 -9.23
C ARG A 79 -15.49 -0.45 -8.76
N TRP A 80 -14.42 -1.05 -9.26
CA TRP A 80 -13.91 -2.31 -8.74
C TRP A 80 -13.34 -2.13 -7.33
N GLY A 81 -13.66 -3.07 -6.44
CA GLY A 81 -13.10 -3.14 -5.09
C GLY A 81 -11.83 -3.97 -5.04
N TYR A 82 -11.54 -4.46 -3.85
CA TYR A 82 -10.48 -5.42 -3.55
C TYR A 82 -11.09 -6.69 -2.97
N THR A 83 -10.71 -7.84 -3.54
CA THR A 83 -11.24 -9.15 -3.16
C THR A 83 -10.88 -9.48 -1.72
N VAL A 84 -11.90 -9.65 -0.86
CA VAL A 84 -11.74 -10.30 0.44
C VAL A 84 -11.90 -11.80 0.24
N PHE A 85 -10.98 -12.58 0.81
CA PHE A 85 -10.97 -14.05 0.70
C PHE A 85 -10.82 -14.76 2.04
N GLY A 86 -10.67 -14.01 3.13
CA GLY A 86 -10.53 -14.60 4.46
C GLY A 86 -10.67 -13.59 5.58
N LYS A 87 -10.54 -14.07 6.82
CA LYS A 87 -10.50 -13.24 8.02
C LYS A 87 -9.57 -13.83 9.06
N VAL A 88 -8.97 -12.96 9.86
CA VAL A 88 -8.16 -13.33 11.03
C VAL A 88 -9.11 -13.86 12.12
N ILE A 89 -8.99 -15.14 12.46
CA ILE A 89 -9.80 -15.77 13.53
C ILE A 89 -9.09 -15.81 14.88
N ARG A 90 -7.75 -15.70 14.88
CA ARG A 90 -6.89 -15.68 16.08
C ARG A 90 -5.69 -14.79 15.79
N GLY A 91 -5.23 -14.07 16.82
CA GLY A 91 -4.03 -13.23 16.73
C GLY A 91 -4.26 -11.83 16.17
N MET A 92 -5.48 -11.28 16.25
CA MET A 92 -5.74 -9.90 15.81
C MET A 92 -4.91 -8.88 16.60
N ASN A 93 -4.69 -9.12 17.90
CA ASN A 93 -3.77 -8.35 18.73
C ASN A 93 -2.30 -8.35 18.24
N VAL A 94 -1.88 -9.38 17.47
CA VAL A 94 -0.56 -9.38 16.82
C VAL A 94 -0.59 -8.48 15.59
N VAL A 95 -1.65 -8.58 14.78
CA VAL A 95 -1.87 -7.74 13.59
C VAL A 95 -1.90 -6.26 13.98
N GLU A 96 -2.63 -5.90 15.03
CA GLU A 96 -2.70 -4.54 15.58
C GLU A 96 -1.32 -4.04 16.03
N ARG A 97 -0.54 -4.87 16.75
CA ARG A 97 0.83 -4.52 17.15
C ARG A 97 1.75 -4.28 15.95
N ILE A 98 1.59 -5.06 14.87
CA ILE A 98 2.31 -4.80 13.62
C ILE A 98 1.86 -3.45 13.04
N GLY A 99 0.57 -3.14 13.09
CA GLY A 99 0.00 -1.86 12.65
C GLY A 99 0.55 -0.62 13.37
N MET A 100 1.14 -0.78 14.55
CA MET A 100 1.67 0.30 15.39
C MET A 100 3.21 0.46 15.32
N VAL A 101 3.91 -0.37 14.54
CA VAL A 101 5.38 -0.27 14.45
C VAL A 101 5.80 1.04 13.76
N PRO A 102 6.96 1.62 14.11
CA PRO A 102 7.50 2.77 13.38
C PRO A 102 7.72 2.43 11.90
N THR A 103 7.22 3.29 11.02
CA THR A 103 7.34 3.14 9.57
C THR A 103 8.02 4.34 8.92
N GLY A 104 8.66 4.12 7.78
CA GLY A 104 9.27 5.18 6.99
C GLY A 104 9.76 4.68 5.64
N ALA A 105 10.70 5.41 5.06
CA ALA A 105 11.49 4.89 3.94
C ALA A 105 12.46 3.82 4.45
N PHE A 106 12.50 2.67 3.79
CA PHE A 106 13.37 1.55 4.17
C PHE A 106 13.65 0.65 2.96
N GLY A 107 14.93 0.39 2.69
CA GLY A 107 15.33 -0.39 1.51
C GLY A 107 14.76 0.19 0.21
N PRO A 108 14.10 -0.61 -0.65
CA PRO A 108 13.47 -0.13 -1.88
C PRO A 108 12.13 0.60 -1.66
N PHE A 109 11.60 0.61 -0.44
CA PHE A 109 10.28 1.15 -0.13
C PHE A 109 10.37 2.63 0.24
N LYS A 110 9.67 3.48 -0.51
CA LYS A 110 9.72 4.94 -0.34
C LYS A 110 9.05 5.45 0.94
N SER A 111 8.06 4.72 1.45
CA SER A 111 7.28 5.09 2.62
C SER A 111 6.55 3.89 3.20
N TYR A 112 6.07 4.04 4.45
CA TYR A 112 5.21 3.07 5.15
C TYR A 112 5.83 1.67 5.36
N ALA A 113 7.12 1.49 5.11
CA ALA A 113 7.80 0.25 5.43
C ALA A 113 8.19 0.23 6.91
N PRO A 114 7.96 -0.87 7.64
CA PRO A 114 8.46 -1.03 9.00
C PRO A 114 9.98 -0.82 9.05
N LEU A 115 10.44 0.10 9.92
CA LEU A 115 11.88 0.37 10.09
C LEU A 115 12.64 -0.85 10.63
N LYS A 116 11.93 -1.74 11.33
CA LYS A 116 12.39 -3.08 11.68
C LYS A 116 11.54 -4.08 10.90
N PRO A 117 12.13 -4.89 10.00
CA PRO A 117 11.37 -5.83 9.18
C PRO A 117 10.51 -6.80 9.99
N VAL A 118 9.23 -6.91 9.64
CA VAL A 118 8.29 -7.87 10.22
C VAL A 118 8.16 -9.06 9.28
N VAL A 119 8.87 -10.15 9.60
CA VAL A 119 9.05 -11.31 8.72
C VAL A 119 8.02 -12.40 9.00
N ILE A 120 7.40 -12.92 7.94
CA ILE A 120 6.59 -14.14 7.99
C ILE A 120 7.54 -15.33 7.92
N LYS A 121 7.72 -16.01 9.06
CA LYS A 121 8.70 -17.11 9.21
C LYS A 121 8.24 -18.40 8.53
N SER A 122 6.97 -18.75 8.68
CA SER A 122 6.37 -19.96 8.11
C SER A 122 4.87 -19.78 7.94
N ILE A 123 4.29 -20.55 7.01
CA ILE A 123 2.84 -20.67 6.79
C ILE A 123 2.52 -22.16 6.81
N GLN A 124 1.51 -22.54 7.59
CA GLN A 124 1.04 -23.92 7.67
C GLN A 124 -0.46 -23.98 7.46
N LEU A 125 -0.90 -24.92 6.63
CA LEU A 125 -2.31 -25.23 6.46
C LEU A 125 -2.75 -26.15 7.61
N ILE A 126 -3.52 -25.62 8.56
CA ILE A 126 -3.90 -26.34 9.81
C ILE A 126 -5.00 -27.38 9.56
N THR A 127 -5.73 -27.28 8.45
CA THR A 127 -6.69 -28.30 8.02
C THR A 127 -6.69 -28.31 6.49
N PRO A 128 -6.48 -29.46 5.82
CA PRO A 128 -6.74 -29.52 4.39
C PRO A 128 -8.23 -29.23 4.22
N ALA A 129 -8.55 -28.11 3.58
CA ALA A 129 -9.91 -27.86 3.15
C ALA A 129 -10.35 -29.11 2.37
N LYS A 130 -11.49 -29.72 2.73
CA LYS A 130 -12.21 -30.55 1.77
C LYS A 130 -12.25 -29.71 0.50
N PRO A 131 -11.80 -30.21 -0.67
CA PRO A 131 -11.80 -29.42 -1.88
C PRO A 131 -13.21 -28.86 -2.03
N HIS A 132 -13.37 -27.56 -1.80
CA HIS A 132 -14.56 -26.88 -2.26
C HIS A 132 -14.37 -27.01 -3.77
N ALA A 133 -15.20 -27.86 -4.38
CA ALA A 133 -15.10 -28.16 -5.80
C ALA A 133 -14.79 -26.85 -6.49
N ALA A 134 -13.63 -26.81 -7.15
CA ALA A 134 -13.29 -25.69 -8.01
C ALA A 134 -14.56 -25.41 -8.79
N SER A 135 -15.13 -24.21 -8.62
CA SER A 135 -16.25 -23.78 -9.44
C SER A 135 -15.67 -23.68 -10.85
N ALA A 136 -15.66 -24.81 -11.55
CA ALA A 136 -15.54 -24.93 -12.98
C ALA A 136 -16.82 -24.44 -13.67
N ALA A 137 -17.56 -23.55 -13.01
CA ALA A 137 -18.44 -22.58 -13.59
C ALA A 137 -17.88 -21.22 -13.15
N GLY A 138 -17.05 -20.62 -14.01
CA GLY A 138 -16.88 -19.17 -13.92
C GLY A 138 -18.28 -18.56 -13.99
N PRO A 139 -18.62 -17.54 -13.18
CA PRO A 139 -19.85 -16.82 -13.41
C PRO A 139 -19.81 -16.32 -14.86
N ALA A 140 -20.84 -16.67 -15.62
CA ALA A 140 -21.07 -16.11 -16.95
C ALA A 140 -20.89 -14.58 -16.89
N PRO A 141 -20.30 -13.94 -17.92
CA PRO A 141 -20.06 -12.51 -17.92
C PRO A 141 -21.42 -11.79 -17.91
N GLY A 142 -21.82 -11.30 -16.74
CA GLY A 142 -23.24 -11.03 -16.54
C GLY A 142 -23.59 -10.22 -15.30
N LYS A 143 -22.77 -9.25 -14.89
CA LYS A 143 -23.25 -7.97 -14.36
C LYS A 143 -22.28 -6.88 -14.82
N THR A 144 -22.74 -6.09 -15.77
CA THR A 144 -22.05 -4.91 -16.32
C THR A 144 -21.74 -3.92 -15.19
N ALA A 145 -20.48 -3.92 -14.74
CA ALA A 145 -19.88 -2.72 -14.18
C ALA A 145 -19.69 -1.70 -15.33
N PRO A 146 -19.83 -0.39 -15.07
CA PRO A 146 -20.02 0.65 -16.06
C PRO A 146 -18.80 0.81 -16.98
N PRO A 147 -19.00 1.40 -18.17
CA PRO A 147 -17.95 1.54 -19.16
C PRO A 147 -16.77 2.32 -18.60
N ALA A 148 -15.58 1.86 -18.97
CA ALA A 148 -14.31 2.49 -18.69
C ALA A 148 -14.35 3.97 -19.12
N SER A 149 -14.37 4.88 -18.15
CA SER A 149 -14.02 6.28 -18.41
C SER A 149 -12.50 6.36 -18.52
N ALA A 150 -12.04 6.87 -19.66
CA ALA A 150 -10.63 7.02 -20.01
C ALA A 150 -9.85 7.70 -18.88
N ALA A 151 -8.99 6.94 -18.19
CA ALA A 151 -8.11 7.47 -17.18
C ALA A 151 -6.95 8.23 -17.84
N LYS A 152 -7.12 9.55 -17.98
CA LYS A 152 -6.01 10.50 -17.97
C LYS A 152 -5.24 10.28 -16.66
N LYS A 153 -3.94 9.98 -16.74
CA LYS A 153 -3.04 9.69 -15.62
C LYS A 153 -3.33 10.58 -14.39
N PRO A 154 -3.77 10.02 -13.24
CA PRO A 154 -3.57 10.64 -11.95
C PRO A 154 -2.29 10.07 -11.33
N ALA A 155 -1.46 10.98 -10.83
CA ALA A 155 -0.32 10.65 -9.99
C ALA A 155 -0.77 9.97 -8.69
N ALA A 156 0.17 9.25 -8.07
CA ALA A 156 0.04 8.56 -6.80
C ALA A 156 -0.89 9.25 -5.79
N ALA A 157 -1.97 8.56 -5.39
CA ALA A 157 -2.79 8.99 -4.27
C ALA A 157 -2.10 8.59 -2.96
N THR A 158 -1.34 9.54 -2.40
CA THR A 158 -1.05 9.62 -0.97
C THR A 158 -2.11 10.52 -0.36
N PRO A 159 -2.95 10.08 0.59
CA PRO A 159 -3.74 11.02 1.38
C PRO A 159 -2.82 11.64 2.44
N ALA A 160 -2.43 12.90 2.25
CA ALA A 160 -1.75 13.69 3.28
C ALA A 160 -2.79 14.50 4.07
N ALA A 161 -2.53 14.55 5.36
CA ALA A 161 -3.39 15.00 6.43
C ALA A 161 -3.77 16.48 6.41
N ARG A 162 -4.92 16.75 7.02
CA ARG A 162 -5.43 18.04 7.48
C ARG A 162 -4.43 18.66 8.47
N ALA A 163 -3.78 19.76 8.09
CA ALA A 163 -2.95 20.56 9.00
C ALA A 163 -3.79 21.73 9.57
N GLY A 164 -3.89 21.76 10.90
CA GLY A 164 -4.36 22.92 11.67
C GLY A 164 -3.37 24.08 11.56
N GLY A 165 -3.88 25.29 11.73
CA GLY A 165 -3.14 26.53 11.53
C GLY A 165 -2.17 26.86 12.65
N GLU A 166 -1.19 27.69 12.30
CA GLU A 166 -0.59 28.64 13.22
C GLU A 166 -0.25 29.90 12.41
N ALA A 167 -0.69 31.04 12.94
CA ALA A 167 -0.47 32.35 12.37
C ALA A 167 0.92 32.87 12.78
N SER A 168 1.66 33.45 11.85
CA SER A 168 2.63 34.49 12.20
C SER A 168 2.87 35.40 10.99
N ALA A 169 2.56 36.68 11.16
CA ALA A 169 2.73 37.73 10.18
C ALA A 169 3.98 38.54 10.52
N THR A 170 4.91 38.69 9.57
CA THR A 170 5.82 39.85 9.50
C THR A 170 6.37 40.03 8.08
N LYS A 171 5.75 40.95 7.34
CA LYS A 171 6.33 42.11 6.61
C LYS A 171 7.78 42.05 6.04
N THR A 172 7.88 42.32 4.73
CA THR A 172 8.72 43.37 4.07
C THR A 172 9.85 42.94 3.10
N SER A 173 9.67 43.38 1.84
CA SER A 173 10.63 43.87 0.81
C SER A 173 11.65 42.96 0.09
N ALA A 174 11.31 42.70 -1.18
CA ALA A 174 12.04 43.02 -2.42
C ALA A 174 13.55 43.38 -2.38
N SER A 175 14.38 42.64 -3.12
CA SER A 175 14.96 43.02 -4.44
C SER A 175 16.25 42.27 -4.76
N LYS A 176 16.39 41.86 -6.03
CA LYS A 176 17.52 41.14 -6.65
C LYS A 176 18.78 42.02 -6.84
N PRO A 177 19.93 41.41 -7.21
CA PRO A 177 21.28 41.90 -6.98
C PRO A 177 21.89 42.62 -8.19
N GLU A 178 23.00 43.33 -7.92
CA GLU A 178 23.94 43.75 -8.96
C GLU A 178 25.39 43.60 -8.44
N SER A 179 26.21 42.95 -9.25
CA SER A 179 27.68 42.90 -9.25
C SER A 179 28.13 43.89 -10.35
N PRO A 180 29.40 44.34 -10.53
CA PRO A 180 30.64 43.67 -10.14
C PRO A 180 31.86 44.58 -9.81
N ALA A 181 33.00 43.89 -9.61
CA ALA A 181 34.33 44.22 -10.14
C ALA A 181 35.34 45.04 -9.30
N SER A 182 36.52 44.41 -9.22
CA SER A 182 37.85 44.97 -9.54
C SER A 182 38.70 45.56 -8.41
N GLY A 183 39.84 44.88 -8.22
CA GLY A 183 41.15 45.54 -8.26
C GLY A 183 41.88 45.63 -6.91
N GLY A 184 43.10 45.11 -6.84
CA GLY A 184 44.00 45.42 -5.73
C GLY A 184 45.11 44.41 -5.47
N THR A 185 46.19 44.53 -6.24
CA THR A 185 47.54 43.93 -6.16
C THR A 185 48.16 43.84 -4.75
N PRO A 186 49.07 42.87 -4.48
CA PRO A 186 49.63 42.56 -3.15
C PRO A 186 50.88 43.39 -2.79
N PRO A 187 51.36 43.28 -1.53
CA PRO A 187 52.79 43.02 -1.30
C PRO A 187 53.08 42.06 -0.11
N PRO A 188 54.36 41.70 0.15
CA PRO A 188 54.75 40.36 0.63
C PRO A 188 55.17 40.27 2.11
N LYS A 189 55.26 39.01 2.56
CA LYS A 189 56.11 38.41 3.61
C LYS A 189 56.12 39.04 5.01
N SER A 190 55.74 38.21 5.98
CA SER A 190 56.56 37.85 7.14
C SER A 190 56.23 36.42 7.55
#